data_AF-A0A3D1S552-F1
#
_entry.id   AF-A0A3D1S552-F1
#
_cell.length_a   1.000
_cell.length_b   1.000
_cell.length_c   1.000
_cell.angle_alpha   90.00
_cell.angle_beta   90.00
_cell.angle_gamma   90.00
#
_symmetry.space_group_name_H-M   'P 1'
#
loop_
_entity.id
_entity.type
_entity.pdbx_description
1 polymer ?
#
loop_
_entity_poly.entity_id
_entity_poly.type
_entity_poly.pdbx_seq_one_letter_code
_entity_poly.pdbx_strand_id
1 'polypeptide(L)'
;MTQQSISHVVIIGGGSAGWMTAAALSKNLNPQHTKITLIESSTLGTVSVGEATIPQIRQFNAMLGVNEDEFITRTSGSFKLGIKFFNWGHIGDEYAHPFGPYGVNMHGI
;
A
#
# COMPACT_ATOMS: atom_id res chain seq x y z
N MET A 1 -37.00 -5.88 6.07
CA MET A 1 -35.98 -6.61 5.29
C MET A 1 -34.92 -7.09 6.28
N THR A 2 -34.76 -8.40 6.47
CA THR A 2 -33.69 -8.96 7.29
C THR A 2 -32.36 -8.75 6.57
N GLN A 3 -31.45 -8.00 7.19
CA GLN A 3 -30.15 -7.71 6.61
C GLN A 3 -29.31 -8.98 6.58
N GLN A 4 -29.06 -9.49 5.38
CA GLN A 4 -28.30 -10.73 5.19
C GLN A 4 -26.81 -10.42 5.33
N SER A 5 -26.14 -11.05 6.30
CA SER A 5 -24.71 -10.87 6.53
C SER A 5 -23.88 -11.46 5.39
N ILE A 6 -22.84 -10.75 4.94
CA ILE A 6 -21.92 -11.25 3.91
C ILE A 6 -21.01 -12.32 4.53
N SER A 7 -21.22 -13.58 4.13
CA SER A 7 -20.49 -14.74 4.66
C SER A 7 -19.36 -15.24 3.76
N HIS A 8 -19.29 -14.79 2.50
CA HIS A 8 -18.25 -15.21 1.56
C HIS A 8 -17.84 -14.07 0.63
N VAL A 9 -16.55 -13.76 0.61
CA VAL A 9 -15.91 -12.82 -0.31
C VAL A 9 -15.00 -13.59 -1.25
N VAL A 10 -15.17 -13.37 -2.56
CA VAL A 10 -14.29 -13.93 -3.60
C VAL A 10 -13.54 -12.78 -4.27
N ILE A 11 -12.20 -12.85 -4.26
CA ILE A 11 -11.28 -11.91 -4.89
C ILE A 11 -10.78 -12.56 -6.18
N ILE A 12 -11.08 -11.97 -7.34
CA ILE A 12 -10.63 -12.47 -8.64
C ILE A 12 -9.46 -11.59 -9.10
N GLY A 13 -8.27 -12.18 -9.13
CA GLY A 13 -7.00 -11.50 -9.43
C GLY A 13 -6.06 -11.48 -8.23
N GLY A 14 -4.79 -11.82 -8.48
CA GLY A 14 -3.71 -11.74 -7.51
C GLY A 14 -3.00 -10.40 -7.55
N GLY A 15 -1.66 -10.44 -7.58
CA GLY A 15 -0.82 -9.23 -7.57
C GLY A 15 -0.98 -8.41 -6.29
N SER A 16 -0.47 -7.18 -6.30
CA SER A 16 -0.56 -6.28 -5.14
C SER A 16 -2.01 -6.01 -4.72
N ALA A 17 -2.89 -5.67 -5.67
CA ALA A 17 -4.30 -5.38 -5.38
C ALA A 17 -5.04 -6.55 -4.70
N GLY A 18 -4.94 -7.76 -5.25
CA GLY A 18 -5.64 -8.93 -4.73
C GLY A 18 -5.12 -9.36 -3.36
N TRP A 19 -3.80 -9.49 -3.22
CA TRP A 19 -3.18 -9.97 -1.98
C TRP A 19 -3.25 -8.94 -0.85
N MET A 20 -3.13 -7.64 -1.13
CA MET A 20 -3.36 -6.59 -0.12
C MET A 20 -4.81 -6.60 0.37
N THR A 21 -5.78 -6.77 -0.54
CA THR A 21 -7.20 -6.89 -0.18
C THR A 21 -7.44 -8.12 0.70
N ALA A 22 -6.93 -9.29 0.28
CA ALA A 22 -7.07 -10.54 1.04
C ALA A 22 -6.46 -10.44 2.44
N ALA A 23 -5.25 -9.86 2.56
CA ALA A 23 -4.59 -9.67 3.85
C ALA A 23 -5.39 -8.74 4.78
N ALA A 24 -5.84 -7.59 4.28
CA ALA A 24 -6.61 -6.63 5.07
C ALA A 24 -7.95 -7.21 5.54
N LEU A 25 -8.69 -7.88 4.65
CA LEU A 25 -9.95 -8.53 5.02
C LEU A 25 -9.71 -9.68 6.01
N SER A 26 -8.70 -10.51 5.82
CA SER A 26 -8.41 -11.64 6.71
C SER A 26 -7.97 -11.17 8.11
N LYS A 27 -7.34 -10.00 8.21
CA LYS A 27 -6.95 -9.41 9.50
C LYS A 27 -8.14 -8.84 10.27
N ASN A 28 -9.11 -8.25 9.57
CA ASN A 28 -10.18 -7.46 10.18
C ASN A 28 -11.52 -8.21 10.29
N LEU A 29 -11.74 -9.26 9.49
CA LEU A 29 -12.97 -10.04 9.52
C LEU A 29 -12.80 -11.31 10.35
N ASN A 30 -13.88 -11.71 11.01
CA ASN A 30 -13.92 -12.94 11.78
C ASN A 30 -13.98 -14.15 10.82
N PRO A 31 -12.99 -15.06 10.84
CA PRO A 31 -12.93 -16.19 9.91
C PRO A 31 -14.00 -17.26 10.18
N GLN A 32 -14.64 -17.27 11.36
CA GLN A 32 -15.80 -18.12 11.63
C GLN A 32 -17.08 -17.60 10.95
N HIS A 33 -17.12 -16.33 10.54
CA HIS A 33 -18.30 -15.71 9.91
C HIS A 33 -18.11 -15.37 8.44
N THR A 34 -16.89 -15.06 8.02
CA THR A 34 -16.59 -14.67 6.64
C THR A 34 -15.48 -15.52 6.05
N LYS A 35 -15.81 -16.28 5.01
CA LYS A 35 -14.85 -16.99 4.17
C LYS A 35 -14.28 -16.01 3.13
N ILE A 36 -12.96 -16.03 2.95
CA ILE A 36 -12.28 -15.27 1.89
C ILE A 36 -11.64 -16.27 0.93
N THR A 37 -11.80 -16.06 -0.38
CA THR A 37 -11.20 -16.90 -1.42
C THR A 37 -10.57 -16.00 -2.47
N LEU A 38 -9.29 -16.17 -2.74
CA LEU A 38 -8.59 -15.48 -3.82
C LEU A 38 -8.34 -16.47 -4.96
N ILE A 39 -8.70 -16.06 -6.18
CA ILE A 39 -8.47 -16.82 -7.41
C ILE A 39 -7.50 -16.01 -8.25
N GLU A 40 -6.27 -16.51 -8.42
CA GLU A 40 -5.26 -15.90 -9.30
C GLU A 40 -4.85 -16.84 -10.43
N SER A 41 -4.46 -16.25 -11.55
CA SER A 41 -3.93 -17.00 -12.69
C SER A 41 -2.47 -17.37 -12.43
N SER A 42 -2.11 -18.63 -12.63
CA SER A 42 -0.72 -19.10 -12.53
C SER A 42 0.14 -18.68 -13.74
N THR A 43 -0.47 -18.19 -14.82
CA THR A 43 0.22 -17.85 -16.07
C THR A 43 0.53 -16.36 -16.24
N LEU A 44 -0.10 -15.50 -15.44
CA LEU A 44 0.11 -14.05 -15.49
C LEU A 44 0.96 -13.62 -14.30
N GLY A 45 2.28 -13.59 -14.50
CA GLY A 45 3.20 -12.98 -13.53
C GLY A 45 3.09 -11.46 -13.53
N THR A 46 3.35 -10.83 -12.40
CA THR A 46 3.54 -9.37 -12.35
C THR A 46 4.90 -9.02 -12.94
N VAL A 47 4.92 -8.22 -14.01
CA VAL A 47 6.15 -7.53 -14.40
C VAL A 47 6.36 -6.39 -13.41
N SER A 48 7.42 -6.46 -12.61
CA SER A 48 7.77 -5.39 -11.68
C SER A 48 9.11 -4.78 -12.07
N VAL A 49 9.10 -3.46 -12.29
CA VAL A 49 10.30 -2.63 -12.53
C VAL A 49 10.62 -1.74 -11.32
N GLY A 50 10.04 -2.06 -10.16
CA GLY A 50 10.05 -1.23 -8.96
C GLY A 50 8.82 -0.32 -8.87
N GLU A 51 8.18 -0.29 -7.70
CA GLU A 51 7.01 0.53 -7.43
C GLU A 51 7.29 1.44 -6.22
N ALA A 52 6.95 2.72 -6.36
CA ALA A 52 7.11 3.70 -5.30
C ALA A 52 5.80 3.88 -4.53
N THR A 53 5.87 3.95 -3.19
CA THR A 53 4.70 4.14 -2.33
C THR A 53 4.64 5.55 -1.73
N ILE A 54 3.65 5.78 -0.86
CA ILE A 54 3.48 6.95 0.01
C ILE A 54 3.50 6.49 1.49
N PRO A 55 3.69 7.38 2.48
CA PRO A 55 3.88 7.00 3.89
C PRO A 55 2.82 6.08 4.50
N GLN A 56 1.60 6.08 3.97
CA GLN A 56 0.46 5.27 4.41
C GLN A 56 0.73 3.75 4.32
N ILE A 57 1.68 3.30 3.49
CA ILE A 57 2.08 1.88 3.46
C ILE A 57 2.54 1.37 4.83
N ARG A 58 3.14 2.24 5.65
CA ARG A 58 3.58 1.90 7.01
C ARG A 58 2.39 1.58 7.91
N GLN A 59 1.30 2.33 7.79
CA GLN A 59 0.06 2.10 8.54
C GLN A 59 -0.59 0.78 8.11
N PHE A 60 -0.59 0.51 6.80
CA PHE A 60 -1.12 -0.74 6.26
C PHE A 60 -0.35 -1.96 6.80
N ASN A 61 0.99 -1.91 6.74
CA ASN A 61 1.85 -2.99 7.25
C ASN A 61 1.69 -3.16 8.77
N ALA A 62 1.63 -2.06 9.53
CA ALA A 62 1.43 -2.10 10.97
C ALA A 62 0.08 -2.72 11.36
N MET A 63 -1.01 -2.38 10.64
CA MET A 63 -2.32 -3.01 10.82
C MET A 63 -2.24 -4.53 10.63
N LEU A 64 -1.50 -5.00 9.63
CA LEU A 64 -1.31 -6.43 9.38
C LEU A 64 -0.37 -7.10 10.40
N GLY A 65 0.39 -6.34 11.18
CA GLY A 65 1.43 -6.84 12.07
C GLY A 65 2.72 -7.24 11.33
N VAL A 66 2.93 -6.70 10.13
CA VAL A 66 4.14 -6.94 9.34
C VAL A 66 5.27 -6.06 9.89
N ASN A 67 6.40 -6.68 10.21
CA ASN A 67 7.60 -5.96 10.64
C ASN A 67 8.20 -5.16 9.47
N GLU A 68 8.55 -3.89 9.73
CA GLU A 68 9.04 -2.96 8.70
C GLU A 68 10.40 -3.41 8.11
N ASP A 69 11.33 -3.87 8.94
CA ASP A 69 12.67 -4.32 8.51
C ASP A 69 12.59 -5.60 7.66
N GLU A 70 11.73 -6.54 8.06
CA GLU A 70 11.47 -7.74 7.29
C GLU A 70 10.81 -7.39 5.95
N PHE A 71 9.82 -6.50 5.94
CA PHE A 71 9.14 -6.06 4.72
C PHE A 71 10.13 -5.45 3.72
N ILE A 72 10.99 -4.54 4.16
CA ILE A 72 12.01 -3.91 3.31
C ILE A 72 12.96 -4.97 2.75
N THR A 73 13.44 -5.88 3.60
CA THR A 73 14.36 -6.95 3.19
C THR A 73 13.72 -7.90 2.16
N ARG A 74 12.47 -8.33 2.40
CA ARG A 74 11.76 -9.29 1.53
C ARG A 74 11.34 -8.71 0.18
N THR A 75 11.19 -7.38 0.10
CA THR A 75 10.75 -6.69 -1.11
C THR A 75 11.89 -6.01 -1.89
N SER A 76 13.14 -6.12 -1.40
CA SER A 76 14.26 -5.31 -1.91
C SER A 76 13.92 -3.80 -1.89
N GLY A 77 13.20 -3.37 -0.86
CA GLY A 77 12.73 -2.00 -0.71
C GLY A 77 13.84 -1.02 -0.31
N SER A 78 13.56 0.27 -0.48
CA SER A 78 14.37 1.37 0.04
C SER A 78 13.47 2.49 0.57
N PHE A 79 14.04 3.45 1.29
CA PHE A 79 13.29 4.56 1.85
C PHE A 79 13.04 5.66 0.82
N LYS A 80 11.79 6.09 0.69
CA LYS A 80 11.37 7.22 -0.15
C LYS A 80 10.95 8.40 0.74
N LEU A 81 11.64 9.53 0.59
CA LEU A 81 11.38 10.75 1.36
C LEU A 81 10.52 11.78 0.62
N GLY A 82 10.20 11.54 -0.65
CA GLY A 82 9.45 12.47 -1.48
C GLY A 82 9.58 12.15 -2.97
N ILE A 83 9.23 13.12 -3.81
CA ILE A 83 9.40 13.05 -5.26
C ILE A 83 10.15 14.31 -5.70
N LYS A 84 11.23 14.15 -6.46
CA LYS A 84 11.94 15.27 -7.08
C LYS A 84 11.54 15.38 -8.54
N PHE A 85 11.11 16.56 -8.94
CA PHE A 85 10.63 16.87 -10.28
C PHE A 85 11.67 17.73 -11.00
N PHE A 86 11.98 17.39 -12.25
CA PHE A 86 12.95 18.10 -13.09
C PHE A 86 12.27 18.56 -14.38
N ASN A 87 12.55 19.78 -14.82
CA ASN A 87 12.08 20.36 -16.08
C ASN A 87 10.54 20.48 -16.21
N TRP A 88 9.82 20.52 -15.08
CA TRP A 88 8.35 20.68 -15.10
C TRP A 88 7.90 22.13 -15.34
N GLY A 89 8.72 23.11 -14.97
CA GLY A 89 8.53 24.53 -15.28
C GLY A 89 9.30 24.92 -16.54
N HIS A 90 10.59 25.17 -16.40
CA HIS A 90 11.54 25.37 -17.49
C HIS A 90 12.64 24.30 -17.50
N ILE A 91 13.33 24.14 -18.64
CA ILE A 91 14.52 23.28 -18.72
C ILE A 91 15.59 23.85 -17.77
N GLY A 92 16.10 23.01 -16.88
CA GLY A 92 17.04 23.37 -15.83
C GLY A 92 16.39 23.52 -14.45
N ASP A 93 15.06 23.64 -14.38
CA ASP A 93 14.36 23.77 -13.09
C ASP A 93 14.26 22.42 -12.37
N GLU A 94 14.40 22.47 -11.05
CA GLU A 94 14.12 21.34 -10.16
C GLU A 94 13.37 21.79 -8.92
N TYR A 95 12.46 20.94 -8.44
CA TYR A 95 11.84 21.12 -7.13
C TYR A 95 11.56 19.78 -6.46
N ALA A 96 11.54 19.78 -5.14
CA ALA A 96 11.22 18.61 -4.32
C ALA A 96 9.81 18.73 -3.75
N HIS A 97 9.05 17.64 -3.83
CA HIS A 97 7.80 17.43 -3.11
C HIS A 97 8.09 16.41 -1.99
N PRO A 98 8.55 16.86 -0.81
CA PRO A 98 8.86 15.97 0.30
C PRO A 98 7.59 15.37 0.91
N PHE A 99 7.74 14.21 1.53
CA PHE A 99 6.73 13.69 2.43
C PHE A 99 6.91 14.29 3.82
N GLY A 100 5.80 14.60 4.48
CA GLY A 100 5.79 15.20 5.82
C GLY A 100 5.71 16.74 5.79
N PRO A 101 5.58 17.35 6.97
CA PRO A 101 5.50 18.80 7.09
C PRO A 101 6.83 19.43 6.69
N TYR A 102 6.75 20.60 6.05
CA TYR A 102 7.89 21.46 5.78
C TYR A 102 7.78 22.75 6.60
N GLY A 103 8.91 23.23 7.11
CA GLY A 103 8.96 24.41 7.95
C GLY A 103 8.31 24.22 9.33
N VAL A 104 8.11 25.34 10.03
CA VAL A 104 7.41 25.40 11.31
C VAL A 104 5.98 25.88 11.08
N ASN A 105 5.03 25.22 11.73
CA ASN A 105 3.65 25.70 11.77
C ASN A 105 3.64 27.01 12.56
N MET A 106 2.97 28.06 12.07
CA MET A 106 3.02 29.44 12.58
C MET A 106 2.45 29.60 14.02
N HIS A 107 3.10 29.03 15.02
CA HIS A 107 2.90 29.36 16.43
C HIS A 107 3.80 30.54 16.85
N GLY A 108 4.04 31.49 15.93
CA GLY A 108 4.03 32.90 16.34
C GLY A 108 5.11 33.85 15.83
N ILE A 109 5.87 33.56 14.76
CA ILE A 109 6.38 34.63 13.90
C ILE A 109 6.19 34.21 12.44
#